data_AF-C0W7V5-F1
#
_entry.id   AF-C0W7V5-F1
#
_cell.length_a   1.000
_cell.length_b   1.000
_cell.length_c   1.000
_cell.angle_alpha   90.00
_cell.angle_beta   90.00
_cell.angle_gamma   90.00
#
_symmetry.space_group_name_H-M   'P 1'
#
loop_
_entity.id
_entity.type
_entity.pdbx_description
1 polymer ?
#
loop_
_entity_poly.entity_id
_entity_poly.type
_entity_poly.pdbx_seq_one_letter_code
_entity_poly.pdbx_strand_id
1 'polypeptide(L)'
;EPVPEELTAALRSGDARALAATMHNDLQAAALDLRPELAEVIEVAEAAGALRAIVSGSGPTIAALVADTGAAMRVSRALSACELVADTVRADAPVAGARAVG
;
A
#
# COMPACT_ATOMS: atom_id res chain seq x y z
N GLU A 1 20.91 -4.21 1.87
CA GLU A 1 20.40 -5.58 1.85
C GLU A 1 20.05 -5.96 0.41
N PRO A 2 20.29 -7.20 -0.05
CA PRO A 2 19.86 -7.62 -1.39
C PRO A 2 18.33 -7.65 -1.47
N VAL A 3 17.78 -7.41 -2.67
CA VAL A 3 16.33 -7.48 -2.90
C VAL A 3 15.87 -8.94 -2.73
N PRO A 4 14.82 -9.23 -1.92
CA PRO A 4 14.33 -10.58 -1.75
C PRO A 4 13.89 -11.22 -3.07
N GLU A 5 14.24 -12.49 -3.27
CA GLU A 5 13.91 -13.22 -4.49
C GLU A 5 12.40 -13.43 -4.62
N GLU A 6 11.72 -13.70 -3.50
CA GLU A 6 10.28 -13.92 -3.42
C GLU A 6 9.49 -12.68 -3.85
N LEU A 7 9.96 -11.50 -3.43
CA LEU A 7 9.39 -10.20 -3.84
C LEU A 7 9.48 -10.05 -5.36
N THR A 8 10.66 -10.29 -5.91
CA THR A 8 10.90 -10.16 -7.35
C THR A 8 10.10 -11.19 -8.15
N ALA A 9 9.97 -12.41 -7.65
CA ALA A 9 9.18 -13.47 -8.26
C ALA A 9 7.68 -13.12 -8.28
N ALA A 10 7.14 -12.63 -7.17
CA ALA A 10 5.73 -12.21 -7.06
C ALA A 10 5.40 -11.05 -8.01
N LEU A 11 6.30 -10.07 -8.15
CA LEU A 11 6.14 -8.96 -9.10
C LEU A 11 6.13 -9.46 -10.56
N ARG A 12 7.01 -10.39 -10.92
CA ARG A 12 7.09 -10.94 -12.28
C ARG A 12 5.88 -11.80 -12.64
N SER A 13 5.34 -12.56 -11.67
CA SER A 13 4.15 -13.39 -11.89
C SER A 13 2.84 -12.61 -11.79
N GLY A 14 2.86 -11.40 -11.25
CA GLY A 14 1.65 -10.61 -10.99
C GLY A 14 0.81 -11.15 -9.84
N ASP A 15 1.39 -11.96 -8.95
CA ASP A 15 0.68 -12.53 -7.80
C ASP A 15 0.60 -11.51 -6.66
N ALA A 16 -0.52 -10.80 -6.57
CA ALA A 16 -0.75 -9.78 -5.55
C ALA A 16 -0.73 -10.34 -4.11
N ARG A 17 -1.13 -11.60 -3.90
CA ARG A 17 -1.12 -12.21 -2.56
C ARG A 17 0.29 -12.60 -2.14
N ALA A 18 1.06 -13.19 -3.05
CA ALA A 18 2.48 -13.44 -2.80
C ALA A 18 3.23 -12.12 -2.57
N LEU A 19 2.93 -11.08 -3.35
CA LEU A 19 3.53 -9.75 -3.17
C LEU A 19 3.21 -9.17 -1.79
N ALA A 20 1.95 -9.21 -1.36
CA ALA A 20 1.52 -8.73 -0.04
C ALA A 20 2.30 -9.35 1.13
N ALA A 21 2.64 -10.63 1.04
CA ALA A 21 3.43 -11.34 2.06
C ALA A 21 4.89 -10.82 2.15
N THR A 22 5.42 -10.29 1.04
CA THR A 22 6.81 -9.79 0.94
C THR A 22 6.94 -8.29 1.18
N MET A 23 5.82 -7.55 1.25
CA MET A 23 5.83 -6.09 1.47
C MET A 23 6.43 -5.74 2.84
N HIS A 24 7.48 -4.94 2.81
CA HIS A 24 8.20 -4.46 3.98
C HIS A 24 8.70 -3.02 3.76
N ASN A 25 8.72 -2.26 4.85
CA ASN A 25 9.34 -0.94 4.92
C ASN A 25 10.08 -0.86 6.27
N ASP A 26 11.39 -0.70 6.21
CA ASP A 26 12.27 -0.61 7.37
C ASP A 26 12.02 0.67 8.19
N LEU A 27 11.56 1.74 7.55
CA LEU A 27 11.18 2.99 8.21
C LEU A 27 9.82 2.93 8.92
N GLN A 28 9.02 1.89 8.69
CA GLN A 28 7.65 1.83 9.22
C GLN A 28 7.62 1.89 10.75
N ALA A 29 8.50 1.18 11.44
CA ALA A 29 8.53 1.19 12.90
C ALA A 29 8.75 2.61 13.46
N ALA A 30 9.70 3.36 12.89
CA ALA A 30 9.96 4.74 13.27
C ALA A 30 8.80 5.68 12.89
N ALA A 31 8.17 5.46 11.73
CA ALA A 31 7.01 6.24 11.31
C ALA A 31 5.80 6.05 12.23
N LEU A 32 5.54 4.82 12.68
CA LEU A 32 4.47 4.50 13.63
C LEU A 32 4.78 5.01 15.05
N ASP A 33 6.05 5.01 15.47
CA ASP A 33 6.46 5.59 16.76
C ASP A 33 6.21 7.11 16.79
N LEU A 34 6.59 7.81 15.71
CA LEU A 34 6.39 9.26 15.59
C LEU A 34 4.93 9.66 15.32
N ARG A 35 4.14 8.80 14.67
CA ARG A 35 2.73 9.00 14.34
C ARG A 35 1.92 7.71 14.52
N PRO A 36 1.53 7.38 15.77
CA PRO A 36 0.78 6.16 16.07
C PRO A 36 -0.54 6.01 15.32
N GLU A 37 -1.18 7.13 14.95
CA GLU A 37 -2.42 7.15 14.18
C GLU A 37 -2.31 6.46 12.81
N LEU A 38 -1.10 6.34 12.25
CA LEU A 38 -0.88 5.62 11.00
C LEU A 38 -1.17 4.11 11.13
N ALA A 39 -1.05 3.54 12.34
CA ALA A 39 -1.39 2.13 12.58
C ALA A 39 -2.91 1.90 12.40
N GLU A 40 -3.74 2.83 12.86
CA GLU A 40 -5.19 2.78 12.70
C GLU A 40 -5.59 2.86 11.22
N VAL A 41 -4.91 3.69 10.42
CA VAL A 41 -5.16 3.77 8.97
C VAL A 41 -4.80 2.46 8.26
N ILE A 42 -3.71 1.79 8.67
CA ILE A 42 -3.34 0.46 8.17
C ILE A 42 -4.44 -0.56 8.50
N GLU A 43 -4.90 -0.58 9.76
CA GLU A 43 -5.97 -1.48 10.20
C GLU A 43 -7.28 -1.24 9.43
N VAL A 44 -7.67 0.01 9.20
CA VAL A 44 -8.85 0.37 8.40
C VAL A 44 -8.73 -0.16 6.97
N ALA A 45 -7.57 -0.02 6.33
CA ALA A 45 -7.35 -0.53 4.99
C ALA A 45 -7.46 -2.06 4.92
N GLU A 46 -6.80 -2.76 5.85
CA GLU A 46 -6.78 -4.23 5.89
C GLU A 46 -8.15 -4.81 6.25
N ALA A 47 -8.87 -4.20 7.20
CA ALA A 47 -10.24 -4.58 7.55
C ALA A 47 -11.23 -4.38 6.38
N ALA A 48 -10.99 -3.38 5.52
CA ALA A 48 -11.79 -3.14 4.31
C ALA A 48 -11.47 -4.09 3.14
N GLY A 49 -10.43 -4.92 3.29
CA GLY A 49 -10.05 -5.96 2.33
C GLY A 49 -8.77 -5.67 1.53
N ALA A 50 -7.91 -4.77 1.99
CA ALA A 50 -6.53 -4.74 1.50
C ALA A 50 -5.82 -6.05 1.86
N LEU A 51 -5.02 -6.57 0.94
CA LEU A 51 -4.17 -7.74 1.18
C LEU A 51 -3.04 -7.41 2.16
N ARG A 52 -2.53 -6.18 2.10
CA ARG A 52 -1.54 -5.60 3.01
C ARG A 52 -1.55 -4.08 2.87
N ALA A 53 -1.43 -3.38 3.98
CA ALA A 53 -1.13 -1.95 3.98
C ALA A 53 0.19 -1.66 4.71
N ILE A 54 1.01 -0.77 4.15
CA ILE A 54 2.28 -0.33 4.75
C ILE A 54 2.44 1.17 4.63
N VAL A 55 3.27 1.76 5.49
CA VAL A 55 3.80 3.10 5.27
C VAL A 55 4.66 3.08 4.01
N SER A 56 4.46 4.02 3.10
CA SER A 56 5.31 4.22 1.91
C SER A 56 6.44 5.18 2.23
N GLY A 57 7.70 4.70 2.19
CA GLY A 57 8.88 5.50 2.56
C GLY A 57 8.82 5.95 4.02
N SER A 58 9.09 7.22 4.30
CA SER A 58 8.99 7.79 5.65
C SER A 58 7.56 8.21 6.06
N GLY A 59 6.55 7.94 5.23
CA GLY A 59 5.18 8.40 5.43
C GLY A 59 4.97 9.91 5.13
N PRO A 60 3.75 10.43 5.33
CA PRO A 60 2.60 9.79 5.98
C PRO A 60 1.76 8.88 5.06
N THR A 61 2.12 8.74 3.79
CA THR A 61 1.34 7.94 2.83
C THR A 61 1.27 6.47 3.27
N ILE A 62 0.06 5.93 3.36
CA ILE A 62 -0.20 4.49 3.48
C ILE A 62 -0.49 3.93 2.10
N ALA A 63 0.31 2.94 1.67
CA ALA A 63 0.09 2.19 0.45
C ALA A 63 -0.64 0.88 0.77
N ALA A 64 -1.86 0.72 0.26
CA ALA A 64 -2.69 -0.47 0.44
C ALA A 64 -2.77 -1.29 -0.86
N LEU A 65 -2.22 -2.50 -0.85
CA LEU A 65 -2.31 -3.44 -1.97
C LEU A 65 -3.64 -4.19 -1.90
N VAL A 66 -4.35 -4.29 -3.03
CA VAL A 66 -5.65 -4.94 -3.14
C VAL A 66 -5.63 -6.00 -4.24
N ALA A 67 -6.49 -7.03 -4.13
CA ALA A 67 -6.52 -8.13 -5.08
C ALA A 67 -7.16 -7.76 -6.43
N ASP A 68 -8.11 -6.83 -6.43
CA ASP A 68 -8.94 -6.49 -7.58
C ASP A 68 -9.62 -5.12 -7.41
N THR A 69 -10.28 -4.66 -8.48
CA THR A 69 -11.00 -3.37 -8.51
C THR A 69 -12.14 -3.30 -7.49
N GLY A 70 -12.81 -4.42 -7.18
CA GLY A 70 -13.87 -4.47 -6.18
C GLY A 70 -13.34 -4.20 -4.77
N ALA A 71 -12.21 -4.82 -4.42
CA ALA A 71 -11.48 -4.52 -3.20
C ALA A 71 -10.96 -3.08 -3.20
N ALA A 72 -10.42 -2.59 -4.32
CA ALA A 72 -9.97 -1.20 -4.45
C ALA A 72 -11.06 -0.18 -4.09
N MET A 73 -12.29 -0.38 -4.58
CA MET A 73 -13.43 0.49 -4.26
C MET A 73 -13.81 0.46 -2.78
N ARG A 74 -13.83 -0.74 -2.16
CA ARG A 74 -14.17 -0.89 -0.74
C ARG A 74 -13.12 -0.22 0.16
N VAL A 75 -11.85 -0.50 -0.10
CA VAL A 75 -10.72 0.08 0.66
C VAL A 75 -10.70 1.60 0.48
N SER A 76 -10.84 2.09 -0.75
CA SER A 76 -10.87 3.54 -1.01
C SER A 76 -12.01 4.22 -0.25
N ARG A 77 -13.22 3.63 -0.23
CA ARG A 77 -14.35 4.20 0.51
C ARG A 77 -14.12 4.18 2.03
N ALA A 78 -13.53 3.12 2.56
CA ALA A 78 -13.22 3.03 3.99
C ALA A 78 -12.18 4.09 4.40
N LEU A 79 -11.12 4.25 3.62
CA LEU A 79 -10.08 5.25 3.85
C LEU A 79 -10.62 6.68 3.72
N SER A 80 -11.44 6.98 2.70
CA SER A 80 -12.04 8.31 2.55
C SER A 80 -13.06 8.66 3.64
N ALA A 81 -13.59 7.67 4.35
CA ALA A 81 -14.48 7.88 5.49
C ALA A 81 -13.73 7.94 6.84
N CYS A 82 -12.43 7.62 6.86
CA CYS A 82 -11.59 7.69 8.04
C CYS A 82 -11.11 9.14 8.25
N GLU A 83 -11.41 9.71 9.41
CA GLU A 83 -11.07 11.11 9.73
C GLU A 83 -9.55 11.37 9.79
N LEU A 84 -8.74 10.31 9.93
CA LEU A 84 -7.28 10.38 9.94
C LEU A 84 -6.67 10.52 8.54
N VAL A 85 -7.46 10.28 7.48
CA VAL A 85 -7.00 10.29 6.09
C VAL A 85 -7.44 11.58 5.40
N ALA A 86 -6.46 12.42 5.04
CA ALA A 86 -6.76 13.69 4.37
C ALA A 86 -7.25 13.51 2.91
N ASP A 87 -6.70 12.52 2.19
CA ASP A 87 -7.10 12.22 0.80
C ASP A 87 -6.83 10.75 0.46
N THR A 88 -7.58 10.19 -0.50
CA THR A 88 -7.44 8.82 -0.97
C THR A 88 -7.41 8.78 -2.48
N VAL A 89 -6.34 8.20 -3.03
CA VAL A 89 -6.15 8.04 -4.47
C VAL A 89 -6.03 6.56 -4.82
N ARG A 90 -6.71 6.13 -5.89
CA ARG A 90 -6.51 4.80 -6.49
C ARG A 90 -5.48 4.89 -7.60
N ALA A 91 -4.54 3.94 -7.61
CA ALA A 91 -3.53 3.83 -8.66
C ALA A 91 -3.47 2.39 -9.19
N ASP A 92 -3.29 2.27 -10.51
CA ASP A 92 -2.95 1.02 -11.17
C ASP A 92 -1.45 1.08 -11.55
N ALA A 93 -0.69 0.01 -11.34
CA ALA A 93 0.76 -0.02 -11.49
C ALA A 93 1.26 -1.41 -11.96
N PRO A 94 2.47 -1.52 -12.56
CA PRO A 94 3.42 -0.45 -12.84
C PRO A 94 3.01 0.41 -14.05
N VAL A 95 3.46 1.67 -14.07
CA VAL A 95 3.32 2.59 -15.20
C VAL A 95 4.70 3.02 -15.70
N ALA A 96 4.78 3.52 -16.93
CA ALA A 96 6.05 4.05 -17.42
C ALA A 96 6.50 5.27 -16.60
N GLY A 97 7.82 5.46 -16.51
CA GLY A 97 8.41 6.67 -15.92
C GLY A 97 8.20 7.93 -16.79
N ALA A 98 8.96 8.98 -16.46
CA ALA A 98 8.89 10.26 -17.16
C ALA A 98 9.11 10.09 -18.67
N ARG A 99 8.15 10.54 -19.46
CA ARG A 99 8.19 10.52 -20.93
C ARG A 99 7.45 11.74 -21.48
N ALA A 100 7.82 12.17 -22.69
CA ALA A 100 7.02 13.15 -23.40
C ALA A 100 5.63 12.54 -23.70
N VAL A 101 4.58 13.32 -23.43
CA VAL A 101 3.20 13.00 -23.77
C VAL A 101 2.70 14.11 -24.68
N GLY A 102 2.20 13.74 -25.86
CA GLY A 102 1.73 14.62 -26.92
C GLY A 102 0.84 13.84 -27.87
#